data_AF-A0AAU5CHK9-F1
#
_entry.id   AF-A0AAU5CHK9-F1
#
_cell.length_a   1.000
_cell.length_b   1.000
_cell.length_c   1.000
_cell.angle_alpha   90.00
_cell.angle_beta   90.00
_cell.angle_gamma   90.00
#
_symmetry.space_group_name_H-M   'P 1'
#
loop_
_entity.id
_entity.type
_entity.pdbx_description
1 polymer ?
#
loop_
_entity_poly.entity_id
_entity_poly.type
_entity_poly.pdbx_seq_one_letter_code
_entity_poly.pdbx_strand_id
1 'polypeptide(L)'
;MAVTLAMCWIAVCDVCGGSAAEEGGVPHLDSPIEAIGYVTAWGDDTVGWTLTPDGRLVCDAVFDREHEAVHEAAGKRIPEPGRDAMCATFTPA
;
A
#
# COMPACT_ATOMS: atom_id res chain seq x y z
N MET A 1 -18.81 -34.56 0.56
CA MET A 1 -17.96 -33.39 0.87
C MET A 1 -18.83 -32.38 1.61
N ALA A 2 -18.38 -31.89 2.76
CA ALA A 2 -19.02 -30.77 3.43
C ALA A 2 -18.56 -29.46 2.75
N VAL A 3 -19.49 -28.54 2.52
CA VAL A 3 -19.22 -27.20 2.01
C VAL A 3 -19.74 -26.19 3.03
N THR A 4 -19.00 -25.10 3.21
CA THR A 4 -19.37 -24.01 4.12
C THR A 4 -19.30 -22.69 3.37
N LEU A 5 -20.22 -21.78 3.67
CA LEU A 5 -20.15 -20.39 3.22
C LEU A 5 -19.26 -19.62 4.19
N ALA A 6 -18.37 -18.78 3.66
CA ALA A 6 -17.55 -17.86 4.43
C ALA A 6 -17.67 -16.45 3.85
N MET A 7 -17.67 -15.44 4.70
CA MET A 7 -17.65 -14.03 4.31
C MET A 7 -16.22 -13.51 4.50
N CYS A 8 -15.62 -12.94 3.45
CA CYS A 8 -14.28 -12.36 3.53
C CYS A 8 -14.36 -10.84 3.55
N TRP A 9 -13.42 -10.20 4.26
CA TRP A 9 -13.15 -8.77 4.12
C TRP A 9 -12.00 -8.53 3.16
N ILE A 10 -12.13 -7.51 2.30
CA ILE A 10 -11.10 -7.09 1.35
C ILE A 10 -10.85 -5.60 1.56
N ALA A 11 -9.58 -5.21 1.61
CA ALA A 11 -9.17 -3.83 1.65
C ALA A 11 -9.35 -3.17 0.28
N VAL A 12 -9.91 -1.96 0.28
CA VAL A 12 -10.20 -1.16 -0.91
C VAL A 12 -9.63 0.23 -0.71
N CYS A 13 -9.02 0.78 -1.75
CA CYS A 13 -8.47 2.12 -1.74
C CYS A 13 -9.60 3.15 -1.74
N ASP A 14 -9.56 4.09 -0.80
CA ASP A 14 -10.56 5.17 -0.70
C ASP A 14 -10.45 6.21 -1.82
N VAL A 15 -9.34 6.21 -2.57
CA VAL A 15 -9.11 7.15 -3.69
C VAL A 15 -9.53 6.53 -5.02
N CYS A 16 -8.93 5.40 -5.41
CA CYS A 16 -9.16 4.80 -6.73
C CYS A 16 -10.11 3.60 -6.74
N GLY A 17 -10.52 3.09 -5.58
CA GLY A 17 -11.35 1.88 -5.48
C GLY A 17 -10.61 0.57 -5.83
N GLY A 18 -9.30 0.64 -6.12
CA GLY A 18 -8.47 -0.54 -6.31
C GLY A 18 -8.43 -1.41 -5.06
N SER A 19 -8.25 -2.71 -5.22
CA SER A 19 -8.26 -3.66 -4.10
C SER A 19 -7.05 -4.58 -4.13
N ALA A 20 -6.65 -5.07 -2.95
CA ALA A 20 -5.58 -6.07 -2.85
C ALA A 20 -5.90 -7.40 -3.57
N ALA A 21 -7.16 -7.60 -4.02
CA ALA A 21 -7.55 -8.76 -4.80
C ALA A 21 -7.01 -8.76 -6.22
N GLU A 22 -6.69 -7.60 -6.76
CA GLU A 22 -6.19 -7.44 -8.12
C GLU A 22 -4.74 -7.94 -8.25
N GLU A 23 -4.03 -8.12 -7.13
CA GLU A 23 -2.64 -8.56 -7.05
C GLU A 23 -2.45 -10.09 -7.08
N GLY A 24 -3.51 -10.86 -7.39
CA GLY A 24 -3.41 -12.30 -7.67
C GLY A 24 -3.74 -13.24 -6.51
N GLY A 25 -4.20 -12.72 -5.38
CA GLY A 25 -4.84 -13.52 -4.32
C GLY A 25 -5.02 -12.77 -3.01
N VAL A 26 -6.27 -12.65 -2.51
CA VAL A 26 -6.54 -12.17 -1.14
C VAL A 26 -6.66 -13.36 -0.20
N PRO A 27 -5.98 -13.36 0.96
CA PRO A 27 -6.28 -14.32 2.01
C PRO A 27 -7.74 -14.19 2.49
N HIS A 28 -8.27 -15.24 3.11
CA HIS A 28 -9.50 -15.12 3.87
C HIS A 28 -9.24 -14.27 5.12
N LEU A 29 -9.99 -13.19 5.29
CA LEU A 29 -9.87 -12.26 6.41
C LEU A 29 -11.24 -12.13 7.07
N ASP A 30 -11.29 -12.31 8.38
CA ASP A 30 -12.53 -12.45 9.15
C ASP A 30 -13.04 -11.09 9.68
N SER A 31 -12.24 -10.02 9.54
CA SER A 31 -12.63 -8.68 9.97
C SER A 31 -12.05 -7.55 9.10
N PRO A 32 -12.65 -6.35 9.14
CA PRO A 32 -12.09 -5.16 8.49
C PRO A 32 -10.68 -4.80 9.01
N ILE A 33 -10.44 -5.00 10.31
CA ILE A 33 -9.15 -4.67 10.94
C ILE A 33 -8.06 -5.61 10.41
N GLU A 34 -8.37 -6.89 10.23
CA GLU A 34 -7.45 -7.84 9.62
C GLU A 34 -7.19 -7.50 8.15
N ALA A 35 -8.20 -7.04 7.40
CA ALA A 35 -8.02 -6.59 6.02
C ALA A 35 -7.10 -5.37 5.90
N ILE A 36 -7.29 -4.36 6.76
CA ILE A 36 -6.41 -3.18 6.84
C ILE A 36 -5.01 -3.62 7.25
N GLY A 37 -4.91 -4.38 8.35
CA GLY A 37 -3.66 -4.87 8.90
C GLY A 37 -2.86 -5.67 7.86
N TYR A 38 -3.54 -6.53 7.09
CA TYR A 38 -2.93 -7.28 6.00
C TYR A 38 -2.25 -6.33 5.00
N VAL A 39 -2.99 -5.41 4.37
CA VAL A 39 -2.40 -4.56 3.31
C VAL A 39 -1.37 -3.54 3.82
N THR A 40 -1.47 -3.13 5.09
CA THR A 40 -0.49 -2.24 5.71
C THR A 40 0.74 -2.98 6.25
N ALA A 41 0.67 -4.30 6.48
CA ALA A 41 1.77 -5.10 6.99
C ALA A 41 2.84 -5.43 5.94
N TRP A 42 2.52 -5.31 4.65
CA TRP A 42 3.48 -5.53 3.55
C TRP A 42 4.48 -4.39 3.36
N GLY A 43 4.43 -3.34 4.19
CA GLY A 43 5.29 -2.19 4.05
C GLY A 43 6.59 -2.31 4.84
N ASP A 44 7.70 -2.43 4.11
CA ASP A 44 8.82 -1.52 4.39
C ASP A 44 8.22 -0.09 4.51
N ASP A 45 8.70 0.73 5.45
CA ASP A 45 8.19 2.09 5.70
C ASP A 45 8.17 2.97 4.42
N THR A 46 8.80 2.50 3.33
CA THR A 46 8.86 3.14 2.02
C THR A 46 7.92 2.59 0.93
N VAL A 47 7.26 1.43 1.12
CA VAL A 47 6.35 0.81 0.11
C VAL A 47 5.06 0.26 0.74
N GLY A 48 3.99 0.13 -0.04
CA GLY A 48 2.72 -0.47 0.39
C GLY A 48 1.66 0.53 0.89
N TRP A 49 0.46 0.02 1.14
CA TRP A 49 -0.73 0.82 1.41
C TRP A 49 -0.58 1.70 2.66
N THR A 50 -1.16 2.88 2.65
CA THR A 50 -1.10 3.87 3.74
C THR A 50 -2.45 3.99 4.43
N LEU A 51 -2.48 3.77 5.74
CA LEU A 51 -3.61 4.13 6.59
C LEU A 51 -3.35 5.51 7.18
N THR A 52 -4.18 6.48 6.83
CA THR A 52 -4.05 7.86 7.29
C THR A 52 -4.61 8.03 8.71
N PRO A 53 -4.22 9.09 9.45
CA PRO A 53 -4.77 9.37 10.77
C PRO A 53 -6.29 9.62 10.80
N ASP A 54 -6.87 10.09 9.69
CA ASP A 54 -8.31 10.26 9.50
C ASP A 54 -9.03 8.96 9.07
N GLY A 55 -8.31 7.83 9.00
CA GLY A 55 -8.88 6.50 8.77
C GLY A 55 -9.07 6.11 7.31
N ARG A 56 -8.54 6.91 6.36
CA ARG A 56 -8.54 6.55 4.94
C ARG A 56 -7.42 5.57 4.65
N LEU A 57 -7.70 4.64 3.75
CA LEU A 57 -6.79 3.61 3.31
C LEU A 57 -6.46 3.84 1.82
N VAL A 58 -5.19 4.08 1.51
CA VAL A 58 -4.73 4.47 0.17
C VAL A 58 -3.69 3.49 -0.35
N CYS A 59 -3.90 2.96 -1.55
CA CYS A 59 -3.03 1.96 -2.16
C CYS A 59 -1.76 2.58 -2.75
N ASP A 60 -0.70 1.77 -2.86
CA ASP A 60 0.60 2.21 -3.40
C ASP A 60 0.80 1.80 -4.88
N ALA A 61 -0.25 1.23 -5.50
CA ALA A 61 -0.20 0.71 -6.88
C ALA A 61 -0.42 1.80 -7.94
N VAL A 62 -0.96 2.95 -7.55
CA VAL A 62 -1.31 4.05 -8.44
C VAL A 62 -0.41 5.26 -8.14
N PHE A 63 0.34 5.68 -9.15
CA PHE A 63 1.23 6.84 -9.07
C PHE A 63 0.53 8.08 -9.66
N ASP A 64 -0.32 8.71 -8.86
CA ASP A 64 -0.93 10.00 -9.17
C ASP A 64 -0.77 11.00 -8.02
N ARG A 65 -1.13 12.26 -8.27
CA ARG A 65 -0.93 13.33 -7.29
C ARG A 65 -1.67 13.10 -5.98
N GLU A 66 -2.82 12.45 -6.01
CA GLU A 66 -3.65 12.26 -4.81
C GLU A 66 -3.11 11.13 -3.93
N HIS A 67 -2.68 10.02 -4.54
CA HIS A 67 -1.99 8.93 -3.82
C HIS A 67 -0.66 9.42 -3.26
N GLU A 68 0.19 10.05 -4.09
CA GLU A 68 1.51 10.53 -3.66
C GLU A 68 1.41 11.54 -2.52
N ALA A 69 0.44 12.46 -2.54
CA ALA A 69 0.24 13.41 -1.44
C ALA A 69 -0.08 12.71 -0.10
N VAL A 70 -0.81 11.59 -0.14
CA VAL A 70 -1.10 10.79 1.06
C VAL A 70 0.13 10.04 1.55
N HIS A 71 0.91 9.45 0.64
CA HIS A 71 2.15 8.76 0.97
C HIS A 71 3.21 9.72 1.55
N GLU A 72 3.43 10.87 0.92
CA GLU A 72 4.34 11.92 1.40
C GLU A 72 3.94 12.43 2.80
N ALA A 73 2.65 12.70 3.03
CA ALA A 73 2.16 13.15 4.33
C ALA A 73 2.34 12.10 5.43
N ALA A 74 2.34 10.82 5.07
CA ALA A 74 2.63 9.71 5.97
C ALA A 74 4.15 9.48 6.16
N GLY A 75 5.01 10.31 5.57
CA GLY A 75 6.46 10.16 5.61
C GLY A 75 6.99 9.02 4.73
N LYS A 76 6.14 8.42 3.89
CA LYS A 76 6.57 7.50 2.84
C LYS A 76 7.10 8.30 1.65
N ARG A 77 7.82 7.65 0.73
CA ARG A 77 8.37 8.29 -0.49
C ARG A 77 9.32 9.47 -0.17
N ILE A 78 10.12 9.35 0.89
CA ILE A 78 11.19 10.30 1.18
C ILE A 78 12.05 10.41 -0.09
N PRO A 79 12.30 11.61 -0.65
CA PRO A 79 13.09 11.81 -1.87
C PRO A 79 14.58 11.50 -1.67
N GLU A 80 14.94 10.90 -0.54
CA GLU A 80 16.26 10.35 -0.34
C GLU A 80 16.46 9.21 -1.34
N PRO A 81 17.61 9.17 -2.02
CA PRO A 81 17.97 8.03 -2.82
C PRO A 81 17.71 6.78 -1.98
N GLY A 82 16.90 5.84 -2.48
CA GLY A 82 16.62 4.59 -1.77
C GLY A 82 17.93 3.94 -1.34
N ARG A 83 17.89 3.02 -0.37
CA ARG A 83 19.12 2.42 0.20
C ARG A 83 20.11 1.89 -0.85
N ASP A 84 19.62 1.52 -2.04
CA ASP A 84 20.41 1.00 -3.17
C ASP A 84 20.63 2.03 -4.30
N ALA A 85 20.17 3.26 -4.16
CA ALA A 85 20.36 4.32 -5.13
C ALA A 85 21.79 4.86 -5.05
N MET A 86 22.56 4.60 -6.10
CA MET A 86 23.95 5.05 -6.22
C MET A 86 24.01 6.41 -6.92
N CYS A 87 24.66 7.39 -6.28
CA CYS A 87 24.96 8.69 -6.89
C CYS A 87 26.30 8.60 -7.63
N ALA A 88 26.29 8.76 -8.96
CA ALA A 88 27.50 8.82 -9.78
C ALA A 88 27.81 10.29 -10.13
N THR A 89 28.95 10.80 -9.66
CA THR A 89 29.47 12.12 -10.04
C THR A 89 30.41 11.98 -11.25
N PHE A 90 30.08 12.65 -12.34
CA PHE A 90 30.97 12.79 -13.50
C PHE A 90 31.77 14.09 -13.38
N THR A 91 33.09 14.00 -13.49
CA THR A 91 33.96 15.17 -13.70
C THR A 91 34.17 15.36 -15.19
N PRO A 92 33.68 16.45 -15.82
CA PRO A 92 33.98 16.74 -17.21
C PRO A 92 35.49 16.97 -17.37
N ALA A 93 36.05 16.44 -18.47
CA ALA A 93 37.46 16.60 -18.83
C ALA A 93 37.79 18.03 -19.29
#